data_AF-A0A7W0REM6-F1
#
_entry.id   AF-A0A7W0REM6-F1
#
_cell.length_a   1.000
_cell.length_b   1.000
_cell.length_c   1.000
_cell.angle_alpha   90.00
_cell.angle_beta   90.00
_cell.angle_gamma   90.00
#
_symmetry.space_group_name_H-M   'P 1'
#
loop_
_entity.id
_entity.type
_entity.pdbx_description
1 polymer ?
#
loop_
_entity_poly.entity_id
_entity_poly.type
_entity_poly.pdbx_seq_one_letter_code
_entity_poly.pdbx_strand_id
1 'polypeptide(L)'
;IMTVDFGRDVRQATEATSISTSELALNTYVGGTLTQVTWRATGSRLTRTVSGGNERLYLIDLVTSAVFSYSGVVDPRDVARVRLTLATRPDARYEPVSVETDVEMRNA
;
A
#
# COMPACT_ATOMS: atom_id res chain seq x y z
N ILE A 1 6.08 -3.44 -11.68
CA ILE A 1 4.60 -3.36 -11.86
C ILE A 1 3.93 -2.97 -10.54
N MET A 2 4.10 -3.74 -9.46
CA MET A 2 3.56 -3.41 -8.12
C MET A 2 3.97 -2.02 -7.60
N THR A 3 5.27 -1.71 -7.58
CA THR A 3 5.80 -0.41 -7.12
C THR A 3 5.31 0.77 -7.96
N VAL A 4 4.93 0.54 -9.21
CA VAL A 4 4.41 1.57 -10.13
C VAL A 4 2.97 1.91 -9.78
N ASP A 5 2.12 0.92 -9.51
CA ASP A 5 0.72 1.15 -9.17
C ASP A 5 0.58 1.74 -7.76
N PHE A 6 1.28 1.19 -6.77
CA PHE A 6 1.30 1.73 -5.40
C PHE A 6 1.80 3.19 -5.39
N GLY A 7 2.95 3.43 -6.02
CA GLY A 7 3.52 4.78 -6.09
C GLY A 7 2.63 5.76 -6.85
N ARG A 8 1.88 5.31 -7.84
CA ARG A 8 0.91 6.14 -8.56
C ARG A 8 -0.28 6.49 -7.68
N ASP A 9 -0.88 5.50 -7.03
CA ASP A 9 -2.05 5.70 -6.17
C ASP A 9 -1.74 6.71 -5.07
N VAL A 10 -0.60 6.57 -4.39
CA VAL A 10 -0.18 7.50 -3.32
C VAL A 10 0.11 8.89 -3.88
N ARG A 11 0.90 9.01 -4.96
CA ARG A 11 1.25 10.34 -5.51
C ARG A 11 0.05 11.13 -6.03
N GLN A 12 -0.96 10.44 -6.54
CA GLN A 12 -2.18 11.04 -7.08
C GLN A 12 -3.31 11.14 -6.05
N ALA A 13 -3.09 10.63 -4.83
CA ALA A 13 -4.11 10.69 -3.79
C ALA A 13 -4.42 12.15 -3.43
N THR A 14 -5.69 12.41 -3.19
CA THR A 14 -6.19 13.65 -2.58
C THR A 14 -6.34 13.48 -1.07
N GLU A 15 -6.46 12.24 -0.60
CA GLU A 15 -6.56 11.88 0.80
C GLU A 15 -5.99 10.47 0.99
N ALA A 16 -5.28 10.25 2.10
CA ALA A 16 -4.79 8.96 2.52
C ALA A 16 -5.16 8.73 3.99
N THR A 17 -5.69 7.54 4.27
CA THR A 17 -6.13 7.15 5.61
C THR A 17 -5.38 5.91 6.06
N SER A 18 -4.60 6.03 7.13
CA SER A 18 -3.95 4.88 7.78
C SER A 18 -4.99 4.08 8.56
N ILE A 19 -5.38 2.91 8.07
CA ILE A 19 -6.33 2.03 8.76
C ILE A 19 -5.59 1.17 9.79
N SER A 20 -4.47 0.56 9.37
CA SER A 20 -3.57 -0.20 10.24
C SER A 20 -2.20 -0.36 9.59
N THR A 21 -1.23 -0.96 10.26
CA THR A 21 0.05 -1.34 9.63
C THR A 21 -0.11 -2.35 8.48
N SER A 22 -1.30 -2.90 8.28
CA SER A 22 -1.62 -3.88 7.24
C SER A 22 -2.63 -3.35 6.22
N GLU A 23 -3.14 -2.12 6.36
CA GLU A 23 -4.15 -1.59 5.47
C GLU A 23 -4.08 -0.06 5.32
N LEU A 24 -4.12 0.39 4.08
CA LEU A 24 -4.14 1.79 3.67
C LEU A 24 -5.32 2.03 2.73
N ALA A 25 -6.11 3.06 2.99
CA ALA A 25 -7.12 3.56 2.05
C ALA A 25 -6.67 4.90 1.44
N LEU A 26 -6.90 5.07 0.15
CA LEU A 26 -6.53 6.25 -0.62
C LEU A 26 -7.74 6.70 -1.45
N ASN A 27 -8.09 7.98 -1.40
CA ASN A 27 -8.95 8.58 -2.42
C ASN A 27 -8.03 9.11 -3.53
N THR A 28 -8.03 8.46 -4.70
CA THR A 28 -7.04 8.70 -5.77
C THR A 28 -7.66 8.54 -7.15
N TYR A 29 -6.95 9.00 -8.19
CA TYR A 29 -7.45 8.94 -9.56
C TYR A 29 -7.06 7.64 -10.25
N VAL A 30 -8.06 6.83 -10.62
CA VAL A 30 -7.88 5.61 -11.43
C VAL A 30 -8.59 5.82 -12.76
N GLY A 31 -7.83 5.84 -13.86
CA GLY A 31 -8.40 6.07 -15.20
C GLY A 31 -9.04 7.46 -15.38
N GLY A 32 -8.64 8.45 -14.57
CA GLY A 32 -9.19 9.82 -14.60
C GLY A 32 -10.38 10.06 -13.68
N THR A 33 -10.91 9.02 -13.02
CA THR A 33 -11.99 9.14 -12.05
C THR A 33 -11.45 9.07 -10.63
N LEU A 34 -11.88 9.99 -9.76
CA LEU A 34 -11.58 9.93 -8.33
C LEU A 34 -12.34 8.76 -7.71
N THR A 35 -11.62 7.81 -7.14
CA THR A 35 -12.17 6.59 -6.54
C THR A 35 -11.36 6.18 -5.32
N GLN A 36 -11.99 5.43 -4.42
CA GLN A 36 -11.29 4.85 -3.29
C GLN A 36 -10.52 3.61 -3.74
N VAL A 37 -9.25 3.55 -3.37
CA VAL A 37 -8.36 2.42 -3.53
C VAL A 37 -7.91 1.95 -2.16
N THR A 38 -8.05 0.66 -1.89
CA THR A 38 -7.57 0.03 -0.66
C THR A 38 -6.41 -0.88 -0.99
N TRP A 39 -5.28 -0.69 -0.30
CA TRP A 39 -4.18 -1.63 -0.27
C TRP A 39 -4.22 -2.40 1.05
N ARG A 40 -4.19 -3.73 0.98
CA ARG A 40 -4.33 -4.58 2.16
C ARG A 40 -3.35 -5.74 2.12
N ALA A 41 -2.65 -5.96 3.22
CA ALA A 41 -1.83 -7.13 3.46
C ALA A 41 -2.55 -8.07 4.44
N THR A 42 -2.92 -9.26 3.97
CA THR A 42 -3.65 -10.27 4.78
C THR A 42 -2.94 -11.61 4.68
N GLY A 43 -2.54 -12.15 5.84
CA GLY A 43 -1.72 -13.37 5.88
C GLY A 43 -0.42 -13.16 5.13
N SER A 44 -0.18 -13.98 4.11
CA SER A 44 1.01 -13.89 3.25
C SER A 44 0.80 -13.09 1.95
N ARG A 45 -0.32 -12.36 1.81
CA ARG A 45 -0.70 -11.73 0.53
C ARG A 45 -0.80 -10.22 0.63
N LEU A 46 -0.38 -9.51 -0.42
CA LEU A 46 -0.68 -8.10 -0.65
C LEU A 46 -1.67 -7.96 -1.79
N THR A 47 -2.79 -7.29 -1.54
CA THR A 47 -3.83 -7.04 -2.53
C THR A 47 -4.14 -5.55 -2.65
N ARG A 48 -4.72 -5.19 -3.79
CA ARG A 48 -5.23 -3.86 -4.10
C ARG A 48 -6.67 -3.99 -4.58
N THR A 49 -7.57 -3.20 -4.04
CA THR A 49 -8.97 -3.17 -4.44
C THR A 49 -9.34 -1.75 -4.83
N VAL A 50 -9.89 -1.59 -6.04
CA VAL A 50 -10.53 -0.33 -6.47
C VAL A 50 -12.01 -0.44 -6.13
N SER A 51 -12.60 0.60 -5.55
CA SER A 51 -14.03 0.63 -5.27
C SER A 51 -14.85 0.32 -6.52
N GLY A 52 -15.81 -0.61 -6.39
CA GLY A 52 -16.60 -1.13 -7.51
C GLY A 52 -15.88 -2.12 -8.44
N GLY A 53 -14.62 -2.44 -8.18
CA GLY A 53 -13.80 -3.38 -8.93
C GLY A 53 -13.47 -4.66 -8.17
N ASN A 54 -12.77 -5.58 -8.85
CA ASN A 54 -12.27 -6.80 -8.24
C ASN A 54 -10.97 -6.56 -7.46
N GLU A 55 -10.75 -7.37 -6.43
CA GLU A 55 -9.46 -7.45 -5.77
C GLU A 55 -8.38 -7.95 -6.75
N ARG A 56 -7.23 -7.29 -6.74
CA ARG A 56 -6.06 -7.70 -7.51
C ARG A 56 -4.93 -8.11 -6.57
N LEU A 57 -4.43 -9.32 -6.74
CA LEU A 57 -3.26 -9.84 -6.03
C LEU A 57 -1.96 -9.25 -6.60
N TYR A 58 -1.11 -8.71 -5.74
CA TYR A 58 0.17 -8.11 -6.11
C TYR A 58 1.38 -8.86 -5.58
N LEU A 59 1.26 -9.52 -4.42
CA LEU A 59 2.33 -10.27 -3.80
C LEU A 59 1.79 -11.46 -3.01
N ILE A 60 2.56 -12.53 -2.97
CA ILE A 60 2.36 -13.70 -2.10
C ILE A 60 3.63 -13.92 -1.26
N ASP A 61 3.53 -14.86 -0.31
CA ASP A 61 4.63 -15.28 0.55
C ASP A 61 5.27 -14.14 1.34
N LEU A 62 4.46 -13.14 1.73
CA LEU A 62 4.84 -12.14 2.72
C LEU A 62 5.20 -12.84 4.03
N VAL A 63 6.31 -12.40 4.61
CA VAL A 63 6.78 -12.84 5.94
C VAL A 63 5.97 -12.17 7.05
N THR A 64 5.43 -10.98 6.80
CA THR A 64 4.57 -10.24 7.73
C THR A 64 3.48 -9.48 6.98
N SER A 65 2.32 -9.33 7.60
CA SER A 65 1.25 -8.46 7.11
C SER A 65 1.43 -7.00 7.53
N ALA A 66 2.30 -6.68 8.49
CA ALA A 66 2.59 -5.31 8.89
C ALA A 66 3.57 -4.66 7.89
N VAL A 67 3.04 -4.18 6.76
CA VAL A 67 3.83 -3.70 5.61
C VAL A 67 3.77 -2.18 5.42
N PHE A 68 2.83 -1.48 6.06
CA PHE A 68 2.69 -0.03 5.97
C PHE A 68 3.22 0.67 7.21
N SER A 69 3.97 1.74 6.99
CA SER A 69 4.35 2.71 8.02
C SER A 69 4.08 4.12 7.51
N TYR A 70 3.74 5.00 8.44
CA TYR A 70 3.27 6.35 8.14
C TYR A 70 4.12 7.36 8.91
N SER A 71 4.48 8.46 8.27
CA SER A 71 5.28 9.53 8.89
C SER A 71 4.43 10.76 9.15
N GLY A 72 4.61 11.40 10.31
CA GLY A 72 3.97 12.68 10.64
C GLY A 72 2.47 12.60 10.99
N VAL A 73 1.94 11.40 11.22
CA VAL A 73 0.50 11.18 11.45
C VAL A 73 0.15 11.46 12.92
N VAL A 74 -0.68 12.48 13.14
CA VAL A 74 -1.36 12.72 14.44
C VAL A 74 -2.82 12.24 14.34
N ASP A 75 -3.50 12.55 13.24
CA ASP A 75 -4.79 11.97 12.83
C ASP A 75 -4.56 10.95 11.70
N PRO A 76 -5.21 9.77 11.70
CA PRO A 76 -5.15 8.80 10.60
C PRO A 76 -5.37 9.34 9.19
N ARG A 77 -6.01 10.51 9.01
CA ARG A 77 -6.22 11.18 7.71
C ARG A 77 -5.09 12.13 7.30
N ASP A 78 -4.19 12.48 8.20
CA ASP A 78 -3.06 13.40 7.96
C ASP A 78 -1.84 12.69 7.34
N VAL A 79 -2.06 11.59 6.61
CA VAL A 79 -0.98 10.79 6.04
C VAL A 79 -0.42 11.51 4.80
N ALA A 80 0.67 12.27 4.96
CA ALA A 80 1.35 12.88 3.82
C ALA A 80 2.37 11.92 3.15
N ARG A 81 2.88 10.94 3.89
CA ARG A 81 3.96 10.05 3.45
C ARG A 81 3.74 8.63 3.94
N VAL A 82 3.85 7.68 3.01
CA VAL A 82 3.68 6.24 3.25
C VAL A 82 4.95 5.51 2.85
N ARG A 83 5.46 4.71 3.78
CA ARG A 83 6.48 3.70 3.48
C ARG A 83 5.86 2.32 3.46
N LEU A 84 6.14 1.60 2.37
CA LEU A 84 5.76 0.22 2.14
C LEU A 84 7.02 -0.65 2.25
N THR A 85 7.05 -1.52 3.25
CA THR A 85 8.13 -2.47 3.52
C THR A 85 7.62 -3.88 3.28
N LEU A 86 8.17 -4.56 2.27
CA LEU A 86 7.74 -5.88 1.84
C LEU A 86 8.90 -6.85 2.02
N ALA A 87 8.69 -7.92 2.77
CA ALA A 87 9.64 -9.01 2.90
C ALA A 87 8.97 -10.31 2.48
N THR A 88 9.61 -11.07 1.59
CA THR A 88 9.10 -12.37 1.14
C THR A 88 10.10 -13.49 1.35
N ARG A 89 9.58 -14.71 1.60
CA ARG A 89 10.39 -15.93 1.66
C ARG A 89 9.80 -16.97 0.70
N PRO A 90 10.20 -16.96 -0.58
CA PRO A 90 9.64 -17.88 -1.58
C PRO A 90 10.05 -19.35 -1.35
N ASP A 91 11.17 -19.59 -0.65
CA ASP A 91 11.60 -20.92 -0.21
C ASP A 91 12.14 -20.83 1.22
N ALA A 92 11.66 -21.74 2.08
CA ALA A 92 11.93 -21.74 3.52
C ALA A 92 13.42 -21.88 3.89
N ARG A 93 14.26 -22.34 2.96
CA ARG A 93 15.69 -22.57 3.17
C ARG A 93 16.55 -21.31 3.06
N TYR A 94 15.99 -20.21 2.56
CA TYR A 94 16.72 -18.96 2.34
C TYR A 94 16.19 -17.82 3.20
N GLU A 95 17.05 -16.83 3.43
CA GLU A 95 16.67 -15.61 4.12
C GLU A 95 15.64 -14.79 3.32
N PRO A 96 14.75 -14.04 3.99
CA PRO A 96 13.78 -13.19 3.30
C PRO A 96 14.45 -12.12 2.43
N VAL A 97 13.84 -11.86 1.28
CA VAL A 97 14.20 -10.72 0.43
C VAL A 97 13.28 -9.55 0.78
N SER A 98 13.88 -8.40 1.12
CA SER A 98 13.15 -7.20 1.49
C SER A 98 13.26 -6.10 0.44
N VAL A 99 12.15 -5.43 0.18
CA VAL A 99 12.05 -4.24 -0.66
C VAL A 99 11.30 -3.16 0.12
N GLU A 100 11.89 -1.98 0.16
CA GLU A 100 11.28 -0.81 0.77
C GLU A 100 11.04 0.26 -0.29
N THR A 101 9.85 0.85 -0.27
CA THR A 101 9.54 2.02 -1.08
C THR A 101 8.86 3.07 -0.22
N ASP A 102 9.29 4.31 -0.40
CA ASP A 102 8.79 5.45 0.34
C ASP A 102 8.18 6.44 -0.65
N VAL A 103 6.94 6.85 -0.40
CA VAL A 103 6.16 7.65 -1.35
C VAL A 103 5.40 8.75 -0.60
N GLU A 104 5.59 9.97 -1.05
CA GLU A 104 4.92 11.17 -0.57
C GLU A 104 3.75 11.53 -1.50
N MET A 105 2.65 11.96 -0.90
CA MET A 105 1.53 12.55 -1.62
C MET A 105 1.95 13.88 -2.21
N ARG A 106 1.51 14.19 -3.43
CA ARG A 106 1.84 15.48 -4.08
C ARG A 106 0.90 16.62 -3.72
N ASN A 107 -0.26 16.28 -3.16
CA ASN A 107 -1.34 17.22 -2.88
C ASN A 107 -1.62 17.36 -1.37
N ALA A 108 -0.66 16.95 -0.51
CA ALA A 108 -0.76 17.09 0.94
C ALA A 108 -0.51 18.53 1.39
#